data_AF-A0A534K5Z9-F1
#
_entry.id   AF-A0A534K5Z9-F1
#
_cell.length_a   1.000
_cell.length_b   1.000
_cell.length_c   1.000
_cell.angle_alpha   90.00
_cell.angle_beta   90.00
_cell.angle_gamma   90.00
#
_symmetry.space_group_name_H-M   'P 1'
#
loop_
_entity.id
_entity.type
_entity.pdbx_description
1 polymer ?
#
loop_
_entity_poly.entity_id
_entity_poly.type
_entity_poly.pdbx_seq_one_letter_code
_entity_poly.pdbx_strand_id
1 'polypeptide(L)'
;MRFRFEMDGEAYSKNKESFKRILAKHGLRWKGSLERPFWASGSERVTAVFDRDREKDVLRNAILLWESVKKSTLLEELKGWAWEVGANVSEDRSPSAEEVTDDVERALRNWDLIWKPNVDLLRAQGRPTTWIEADVKRWKQRRLERRRELMGQAMD
;
A
#
# COMPACT_ATOMS: atom_id res chain seq x y z
N MET A 1 0.77 5.43 -11.20
CA MET A 1 1.34 4.41 -12.12
C MET A 1 2.17 3.44 -11.29
N ARG A 2 2.15 2.16 -11.63
CA ARG A 2 2.98 1.15 -10.95
C ARG A 2 3.62 0.20 -11.95
N PHE A 3 4.85 -0.18 -11.67
CA PHE A 3 5.58 -1.20 -12.41
C PHE A 3 6.09 -2.27 -11.45
N ARG A 4 5.90 -3.52 -11.84
CA ARG A 4 6.38 -4.70 -11.14
C ARG A 4 7.60 -5.24 -11.88
N PHE A 5 8.66 -5.49 -11.11
CA PHE A 5 9.89 -6.10 -11.55
C PHE A 5 10.05 -7.42 -10.79
N GLU A 6 10.01 -8.54 -11.48
CA GLU A 6 10.06 -9.87 -10.89
C GLU A 6 11.29 -10.63 -11.38
N MET A 7 12.04 -11.22 -10.46
CA MET A 7 13.29 -11.91 -10.78
C MET A 7 13.62 -12.99 -9.76
N ASP A 8 14.41 -13.96 -10.22
CA ASP A 8 14.97 -14.99 -9.36
C ASP A 8 15.75 -14.39 -8.18
N GLY A 9 15.66 -15.03 -7.01
CA GLY A 9 16.29 -14.56 -5.80
C GLY A 9 17.83 -14.53 -5.86
N GLU A 10 18.45 -15.42 -6.63
CA GLU A 10 19.89 -15.41 -6.87
C GLU A 10 20.30 -14.21 -7.73
N ALA A 11 19.54 -13.95 -8.80
CA ALA A 11 19.75 -12.80 -9.68
C ALA A 11 19.64 -11.48 -8.89
N TYR A 12 18.61 -11.34 -8.05
CA TYR A 12 18.49 -10.19 -7.15
C TYR A 12 19.67 -10.10 -6.17
N SER A 13 20.04 -11.20 -5.52
CA SER A 13 21.06 -11.21 -4.48
C SER A 13 22.45 -10.82 -5.00
N LYS A 14 22.79 -11.22 -6.23
CA LYS A 14 24.02 -10.83 -6.93
C LYS A 14 24.02 -9.35 -7.31
N ASN A 15 22.86 -8.78 -7.63
CA ASN A 15 22.72 -7.42 -8.17
C ASN A 15 22.12 -6.40 -7.18
N LYS A 16 21.91 -6.78 -5.91
CA LYS A 16 21.28 -5.90 -4.91
C LYS A 16 22.03 -4.59 -4.67
N GLU A 17 23.35 -4.60 -4.81
CA GLU A 17 24.18 -3.41 -4.60
C GLU A 17 24.05 -2.41 -5.76
N SER A 18 23.94 -2.88 -7.01
CA SER A 18 23.66 -1.98 -8.14
C SER A 18 22.26 -1.38 -8.02
N PHE A 19 21.27 -2.18 -7.63
CA PHE A 19 19.92 -1.69 -7.31
C PHE A 19 19.93 -0.58 -6.24
N LYS A 20 20.60 -0.81 -5.10
CA LYS A 20 20.71 0.20 -4.04
C LYS A 20 21.39 1.48 -4.51
N ARG A 21 22.41 1.39 -5.37
CA ARG A 21 23.07 2.57 -5.97
C ARG A 21 22.11 3.38 -6.83
N ILE A 22 21.28 2.72 -7.64
CA ILE A 22 20.24 3.39 -8.44
C ILE A 22 19.29 4.15 -7.49
N LEU A 23 18.77 3.49 -6.45
CA LEU A 23 17.86 4.15 -5.50
C LEU A 23 18.51 5.36 -4.81
N ALA A 24 19.75 5.21 -4.35
CA ALA A 24 20.49 6.29 -3.69
C ALA A 24 20.75 7.48 -4.64
N LYS A 25 21.09 7.21 -5.91
CA LYS A 25 21.28 8.22 -6.96
C LYS A 25 20.03 9.07 -7.17
N HIS A 26 18.84 8.46 -7.09
CA HIS A 26 17.54 9.16 -7.20
C HIS A 26 17.00 9.65 -5.85
N GLY A 27 17.78 9.58 -4.78
CA GLY A 27 17.42 10.10 -3.47
C GLY A 27 16.39 9.28 -2.69
N LEU A 28 16.09 8.06 -3.12
CA LEU A 28 15.19 7.18 -2.39
C LEU A 28 15.90 6.65 -1.13
N ARG A 29 15.31 6.95 0.03
CA ARG A 29 15.83 6.52 1.32
C ARG A 29 15.06 5.30 1.80
N TRP A 30 15.77 4.40 2.48
CA TRP A 30 15.14 3.30 3.18
C TRP A 30 14.18 3.83 4.25
N LYS A 31 12.95 3.34 4.25
CA LYS A 31 11.90 3.70 5.22
C LYS A 31 11.15 2.48 5.77
N GLY A 32 11.38 1.29 5.20
CA GLY A 32 10.72 0.05 5.59
C GLY A 32 11.32 -0.70 6.77
N SER A 33 10.81 -1.90 6.98
CA SER A 33 11.35 -2.90 7.91
C SER A 33 11.94 -4.08 7.12
N LEU A 34 12.59 -5.01 7.81
CA LEU A 34 13.11 -6.23 7.18
C LEU A 34 12.00 -7.09 6.55
N GLU A 35 10.82 -7.11 7.17
CA GLU A 35 9.64 -7.85 6.69
C GLU A 35 8.92 -7.12 5.55
N ARG A 36 8.96 -5.78 5.56
CA ARG A 36 8.31 -4.92 4.56
C ARG A 36 9.29 -3.85 4.07
N PRO A 37 10.29 -4.25 3.27
CA PRO A 37 11.30 -3.34 2.75
C PRO A 37 10.68 -2.35 1.76
N PHE A 38 10.88 -1.06 2.01
CA PHE A 38 10.54 -0.04 1.02
C PHE A 38 11.48 1.16 1.12
N TRP A 39 11.64 1.82 -0.03
CA TRP A 39 12.35 3.06 -0.20
C TRP A 39 11.41 4.09 -0.77
N ALA A 40 11.54 5.34 -0.31
CA ALA A 40 10.69 6.42 -0.77
C ALA A 40 11.48 7.72 -0.92
N SER A 41 11.07 8.51 -1.90
CA SER A 41 11.36 9.92 -2.06
C SER A 41 10.06 10.73 -1.91
N GLY A 42 10.08 12.04 -2.19
CA GLY A 42 8.87 12.86 -2.09
C GLY A 42 7.77 12.51 -3.10
N SER A 43 8.09 11.81 -4.19
CA SER A 43 7.14 11.52 -5.28
C SER A 43 7.17 10.09 -5.80
N GLU A 44 8.12 9.28 -5.34
CA GLU A 44 8.34 7.92 -5.83
C GLU A 44 8.58 6.96 -4.68
N ARG A 45 8.11 5.72 -4.86
CA ARG A 45 8.27 4.65 -3.89
C ARG A 45 8.68 3.37 -4.60
N VAL A 46 9.58 2.63 -3.98
CA VAL A 46 9.91 1.26 -4.38
C VAL A 46 9.68 0.35 -3.18
N THR A 47 8.77 -0.60 -3.30
CA THR A 47 8.49 -1.62 -2.28
C THR A 47 9.06 -2.95 -2.75
N ALA A 48 9.70 -3.72 -1.87
CA ALA A 48 10.19 -5.06 -2.19
C ALA A 48 9.38 -6.13 -1.44
N VAL A 49 9.14 -7.25 -2.11
CA VAL A 49 8.52 -8.44 -1.57
C VAL A 49 9.44 -9.61 -1.88
N PHE A 50 9.90 -10.29 -0.84
CA PHE A 50 10.87 -11.37 -0.95
C PHE A 50 10.21 -12.68 -0.57
N ASP A 51 10.21 -13.64 -1.49
CA ASP A 51 9.85 -15.02 -1.18
C ASP A 51 11.11 -15.77 -0.75
N ARG A 52 11.13 -16.23 0.50
CA ARG A 52 12.29 -16.89 1.12
C ARG A 52 11.93 -18.30 1.56
N ASP A 53 12.79 -19.25 1.22
CA ASP A 53 12.80 -20.56 1.83
C ASP A 53 13.41 -20.46 3.23
N ARG A 54 12.60 -20.58 4.28
CA ARG A 54 13.08 -20.49 5.66
C ARG A 54 13.90 -21.71 6.09
N GLU A 55 13.68 -22.88 5.49
CA GLU A 55 14.41 -24.10 5.84
C GLU A 55 15.82 -24.10 5.26
N LYS A 56 15.96 -23.51 4.07
CA LYS A 56 17.23 -23.45 3.32
C LYS A 56 17.94 -22.10 3.43
N ASP A 57 17.32 -21.12 4.07
CA ASP A 57 17.78 -19.72 4.18
C ASP A 57 18.17 -19.11 2.81
N VAL A 58 17.38 -19.40 1.77
CA VAL A 58 17.60 -18.88 0.41
C VAL A 58 16.45 -18.01 -0.06
N LEU A 59 16.78 -16.96 -0.80
CA LEU A 59 15.80 -16.15 -1.52
C LEU A 59 15.39 -16.89 -2.80
N ARG A 60 14.10 -17.21 -2.94
CA ARG A 60 13.56 -17.88 -4.13
C ARG A 60 13.17 -16.88 -5.20
N ASN A 61 12.46 -15.82 -4.82
CA ASN A 61 11.95 -14.82 -5.75
C ASN A 61 12.04 -13.42 -5.11
N ALA A 62 12.28 -12.42 -5.94
CA ALA A 62 12.28 -11.02 -5.56
C ALA A 62 11.32 -10.25 -6.47
N ILE A 63 10.33 -9.61 -5.86
CA ILE A 63 9.39 -8.72 -6.54
C ILE A 63 9.64 -7.31 -6.04
N LEU A 64 9.91 -6.38 -6.96
CA LEU A 64 10.03 -4.96 -6.69
C LEU A 64 8.85 -4.23 -7.34
N LEU A 65 8.17 -3.40 -6.58
CA LEU A 65 7.06 -2.57 -7.03
C LEU A 65 7.49 -1.12 -6.98
N TRP A 66 7.64 -0.50 -8.15
CA TRP A 66 7.85 0.94 -8.27
C TRP A 66 6.52 1.65 -8.43
N GLU A 67 6.33 2.77 -7.75
CA GLU A 67 5.11 3.57 -7.73
C GLU A 67 5.44 5.06 -7.85
N SER A 68 4.72 5.75 -8.73
CA SER A 68 4.80 7.20 -8.88
C SER A 68 3.56 7.76 -9.57
N VAL A 69 3.31 9.05 -9.38
CA VAL A 69 2.25 9.81 -10.07
C VAL A 69 2.55 9.95 -11.57
N LYS A 70 3.83 9.99 -11.96
CA LYS A 70 4.28 10.19 -13.35
C LYS A 70 5.47 9.30 -13.71
N LYS A 71 5.67 9.04 -15.00
CA LYS A 71 6.92 8.42 -15.49
C LYS A 71 8.12 9.26 -15.05
N SER A 72 9.18 8.59 -14.63
CA SER A 72 10.40 9.21 -14.10
C SER A 72 11.65 8.62 -14.75
N THR A 73 12.77 9.30 -14.59
CA THR A 73 14.10 8.80 -14.97
C THR A 73 14.48 7.56 -14.15
N LEU A 74 14.07 7.50 -12.88
CA LEU A 74 14.25 6.31 -12.04
C LEU A 74 13.57 5.08 -12.65
N LEU A 75 12.33 5.21 -13.14
CA LEU A 75 11.61 4.10 -13.77
C LEU A 75 12.39 3.53 -14.96
N GLU A 76 12.91 4.39 -15.83
CA GLU A 76 13.65 3.95 -17.02
C GLU A 76 15.01 3.33 -16.64
N GLU A 77 15.71 3.85 -15.63
CA GLU A 77 16.91 3.21 -15.09
C GLU A 77 16.61 1.85 -14.44
N LEU A 78 15.50 1.72 -13.72
CA LEU A 78 15.06 0.44 -13.14
C LEU A 78 14.70 -0.58 -14.22
N LYS A 79 14.09 -0.15 -15.35
CA LYS A 79 13.85 -1.02 -16.50
C LYS A 79 15.14 -1.47 -17.18
N GLY A 80 16.10 -0.56 -17.35
CA GLY A 80 17.42 -0.90 -17.90
C GLY A 80 18.14 -1.92 -17.02
N TRP A 81 18.19 -1.65 -15.72
CA TRP A 81 18.75 -2.59 -14.74
C TRP A 81 18.01 -3.92 -14.73
N ALA A 82 16.67 -3.90 -14.76
CA ALA A 82 15.85 -5.11 -14.80
C ALA A 82 16.17 -5.97 -16.02
N TRP A 83 16.37 -5.36 -17.19
CA TRP A 83 16.80 -6.05 -18.39
C TRP A 83 18.19 -6.68 -18.25
N GLU A 84 19.16 -5.96 -17.66
CA GLU A 84 20.51 -6.47 -17.41
C GLU A 84 20.53 -7.68 -16.46
N VAL A 85 19.66 -7.70 -15.45
CA VAL A 85 19.59 -8.79 -14.46
C VAL A 85 18.64 -9.92 -14.86
N GLY A 86 17.98 -9.80 -16.02
CA GLY A 86 17.02 -10.80 -16.52
C GLY A 86 15.68 -10.81 -15.78
N ALA A 87 15.28 -9.69 -15.19
CA ALA A 87 13.99 -9.53 -14.53
C ALA A 87 12.84 -9.32 -15.55
N ASN A 88 11.68 -9.88 -15.24
CA ASN A 88 10.45 -9.59 -15.97
C ASN A 88 9.85 -8.27 -15.49
N VAL A 89 9.42 -7.42 -16.42
CA VAL A 89 8.83 -6.11 -16.11
C VAL A 89 7.41 -6.03 -16.65
N SER A 90 6.46 -5.73 -15.78
CA SER A 90 5.07 -5.51 -16.15
C SER A 90 4.52 -4.23 -15.53
N GLU A 91 3.60 -3.56 -16.23
CA GLU A 91 2.82 -2.49 -15.62
C GLU A 91 1.78 -3.14 -14.71
N ASP A 92 1.81 -2.80 -13.43
CA ASP A 92 0.85 -3.30 -12.44
C ASP A 92 -0.32 -2.31 -12.36
N ARG A 93 -1.51 -2.80 -12.71
CA ARG A 93 -2.75 -2.02 -12.69
C ARG A 93 -3.54 -2.18 -11.40
N SER A 94 -3.01 -2.95 -10.45
CA SER A 94 -3.65 -3.15 -9.14
C SER A 94 -3.58 -1.85 -8.32
N PRO A 95 -4.63 -1.48 -7.58
CA PRO A 95 -4.60 -0.30 -6.72
C PRO A 95 -3.53 -0.43 -5.62
N SER A 96 -2.97 0.69 -5.16
CA SER A 96 -1.97 0.72 -4.07
C SER A 96 -2.64 0.50 -2.72
N ALA A 97 -1.88 0.08 -1.71
CA ALA A 97 -2.42 0.01 -0.34
C ALA A 97 -2.90 1.38 0.17
N GLU A 98 -2.26 2.48 -0.27
CA GLU A 98 -2.67 3.84 0.05
C GLU A 98 -3.95 4.24 -0.72
N GLU A 99 -4.03 3.91 -2.01
CA GLU A 99 -5.22 4.16 -2.84
C GLU A 99 -6.43 3.35 -2.34
N VAL A 100 -6.23 2.08 -1.98
CA VAL A 100 -7.25 1.25 -1.32
C VAL A 100 -7.69 1.89 -0.01
N THR A 101 -6.76 2.41 0.79
CA THR A 101 -7.11 3.07 2.06
C THR A 101 -7.92 4.36 1.83
N ASP A 102 -7.52 5.18 0.85
CA ASP A 102 -8.21 6.42 0.51
C ASP A 102 -9.61 6.16 -0.08
N ASP A 103 -9.74 5.14 -0.92
CA ASP A 103 -11.02 4.69 -1.48
C ASP A 103 -11.96 4.16 -0.40
N VAL A 104 -11.43 3.36 0.53
CA VAL A 104 -12.17 2.87 1.71
C VAL A 104 -12.62 4.04 2.59
N GLU A 105 -11.76 5.02 2.87
CA GLU A 105 -12.14 6.20 3.65
C GLU A 105 -13.17 7.07 2.91
N ARG A 106 -13.07 7.22 1.58
CA ARG A 106 -14.08 7.91 0.78
C ARG A 106 -15.43 7.20 0.86
N ALA A 107 -15.44 5.87 0.73
CA ALA A 107 -16.65 5.06 0.87
C ALA A 107 -17.24 5.16 2.28
N LEU A 108 -16.42 5.16 3.33
CA LEU A 108 -16.86 5.34 4.70
C LEU A 108 -17.42 6.74 4.96
N ARG A 109 -16.86 7.81 4.37
CA ARG A 109 -17.43 9.15 4.45
C ARG A 109 -18.83 9.21 3.84
N ASN A 110 -19.03 8.60 2.68
CA ASN A 110 -20.34 8.52 2.04
C ASN A 110 -21.32 7.71 2.89
N TRP A 111 -20.87 6.62 3.49
CA TRP A 111 -21.67 5.82 4.41
C TRP A 111 -22.04 6.63 5.67
N ASP A 112 -21.10 7.39 6.23
CA ASP A 112 -21.33 8.24 7.39
C ASP A 112 -22.40 9.30 7.14
N LEU A 113 -22.54 9.84 5.91
CA LEU A 113 -23.60 10.79 5.58
C LEU A 113 -25.01 10.21 5.80
N ILE A 114 -25.19 8.90 5.59
CA ILE A 114 -26.48 8.23 5.69
C ILE A 114 -26.69 7.65 7.10
N TRP A 115 -25.64 7.10 7.69
CA TRP A 115 -25.76 6.23 8.87
C TRP A 115 -25.24 6.85 10.17
N LYS A 116 -24.52 7.97 10.11
CA LYS A 116 -24.03 8.64 11.32
C LYS A 116 -25.18 9.33 12.05
N PRO A 117 -25.40 9.05 13.34
CA PRO A 117 -26.42 9.75 14.13
C PRO A 117 -26.16 11.26 14.16
N ASN A 118 -27.17 12.06 13.83
CA ASN A 118 -27.11 13.51 13.97
C ASN A 118 -27.40 13.89 15.43
N VAL A 119 -26.35 14.02 16.24
CA VAL A 119 -26.43 14.26 17.68
C VAL A 119 -27.22 15.53 18.00
N ASP A 120 -27.03 16.60 17.23
CA ASP A 120 -27.68 17.89 17.50
C ASP A 120 -29.19 17.83 17.22
N LEU A 121 -29.58 17.17 16.13
CA LEU A 121 -30.99 16.90 15.82
C LEU A 121 -31.63 16.00 16.89
N LEU A 122 -30.94 14.95 17.33
CA LEU A 122 -31.46 14.02 18.34
C LEU A 122 -31.61 14.71 19.72
N ARG A 123 -30.71 15.62 20.07
CA ARG A 123 -30.83 16.47 21.27
C ARG A 123 -32.01 17.44 21.15
N ALA A 124 -32.18 18.08 20.00
CA ALA A 124 -33.30 18.99 19.75
C ALA A 124 -34.66 18.27 19.83
N GLN A 125 -34.70 16.97 19.52
CA GLN A 125 -35.88 16.11 19.67
C GLN A 125 -36.13 15.66 21.13
N GLY A 126 -35.29 16.08 22.09
CA GLY A 126 -35.44 15.74 23.50
C GLY A 126 -35.06 14.30 23.85
N ARG A 127 -34.28 13.61 23.00
CA ARG A 127 -33.82 12.25 23.33
C ARG A 127 -32.87 12.26 24.54
N PRO A 128 -32.96 11.26 25.43
CA PRO A 128 -32.01 11.11 26.53
C PRO A 128 -30.56 11.00 26.04
N THR A 129 -29.63 11.67 26.72
CA THR A 129 -28.19 11.64 26.38
C THR A 129 -27.65 10.21 26.31
N THR A 130 -28.07 9.34 27.22
CA THR A 130 -27.64 7.93 27.28
C THR A 130 -28.03 7.13 26.03
N TRP A 131 -29.16 7.48 25.39
CA TRP A 131 -29.60 6.84 24.15
C TRP A 131 -28.80 7.34 22.96
N ILE A 132 -28.53 8.64 22.91
CA ILE A 132 -27.68 9.25 21.87
C ILE A 132 -26.27 8.67 21.94
N GLU A 133 -25.72 8.50 23.13
CA GLU A 133 -24.42 7.86 23.35
C GLU A 133 -24.40 6.40 22.90
N ALA A 134 -25.46 5.65 23.18
CA ALA A 134 -25.60 4.26 22.74
C ALA A 134 -25.67 4.17 21.20
N ASP A 135 -26.43 5.06 20.55
CA ASP A 135 -26.54 5.14 19.08
C ASP A 135 -25.19 5.48 18.44
N VAL A 136 -24.45 6.45 18.99
CA VAL A 136 -23.11 6.81 18.51
C VAL A 136 -22.13 5.65 18.72
N LYS A 137 -22.19 4.96 19.86
CA LYS A 137 -21.33 3.80 20.14
C LYS A 137 -21.60 2.66 19.15
N ARG A 138 -22.88 2.39 18.86
CA ARG A 138 -23.29 1.37 17.88
C ARG A 138 -22.86 1.74 16.46
N TRP A 139 -22.98 3.02 16.07
CA TRP A 139 -22.47 3.51 14.78
C TRP A 139 -20.95 3.32 14.67
N LYS A 140 -20.18 3.65 15.71
CA LYS A 140 -18.71 3.44 15.70
C LYS A 140 -18.33 1.97 15.48
N GLN A 141 -19.03 1.04 16.13
CA GLN A 141 -18.80 -0.40 15.94
C GLN A 141 -19.10 -0.82 14.49
N ARG A 142 -20.25 -0.42 13.96
CA ARG A 142 -20.64 -0.70 12.56
C ARG A 142 -19.68 -0.07 11.56
N ARG A 143 -19.15 1.13 11.82
CA ARG A 143 -18.16 1.78 10.97
C ARG A 143 -16.86 0.98 10.89
N LEU A 144 -16.42 0.39 12.01
CA LEU A 144 -15.23 -0.48 12.04
C LEU A 144 -15.45 -1.79 11.27
N GLU A 145 -16.61 -2.42 11.45
CA GLU A 145 -17.00 -3.61 10.69
C GLU A 145 -17.04 -3.31 9.19
N ARG A 146 -17.70 -2.21 8.81
CA ARG A 146 -17.77 -1.78 7.41
C ARG A 146 -16.40 -1.45 6.82
N ARG A 147 -15.51 -0.85 7.60
CA ARG A 147 -14.13 -0.61 7.18
C ARG A 147 -13.40 -1.91 6.88
N ARG A 148 -13.53 -2.94 7.74
CA ARG A 148 -12.91 -4.25 7.51
C ARG A 148 -13.46 -4.93 6.27
N GLU A 149 -14.76 -4.87 6.06
CA GLU A 149 -15.42 -5.42 4.86
C GLU A 149 -14.92 -4.75 3.57
N LEU A 150 -14.88 -3.41 3.55
CA LEU A 150 -14.40 -2.65 2.39
C LEU A 150 -12.91 -2.87 2.12
N MET A 151 -12.09 -3.00 3.17
CA MET A 151 -10.67 -3.37 3.02
C MET A 151 -10.51 -4.79 2.46
N GLY A 152 -11.34 -5.75 2.90
CA GLY A 152 -11.33 -7.12 2.35
C GLY A 152 -11.69 -7.13 0.86
N GLN A 153 -12.78 -6.47 0.49
CA GLN A 153 -13.23 -6.36 -0.91
C GLN A 153 -12.23 -5.67 -1.84
N ALA A 154 -11.39 -4.78 -1.31
CA ALA A 154 -10.40 -4.06 -2.10
C ALA A 154 -9.03 -4.78 -2.15
N MET A 155 -8.83 -5.82 -1.33
CA MET A 155 -7.62 -6.63 -1.30
C MET A 155 -7.80 -8.00 -2.00
N ASP A 156 -9.04 -8.46 -2.18
CA ASP A 156 -9.43 -9.61 -3.00
C ASP A 156 -9.43 -9.28 -4.51
#